data_AF-G8I2M7-F1
#
_entry.id   AF-G8I2M7-F1
#
_cell.length_a   1.000
_cell.length_b   1.000
_cell.length_c   1.000
_cell.angle_alpha   90.00
_cell.angle_beta   90.00
_cell.angle_gamma   90.00
#
_symmetry.space_group_name_H-M   'P 1'
#
loop_
_entity.id
_entity.type
_entity.pdbx_description
1 polymer ?
#
loop_
_entity_poly.entity_id
_entity_poly.type
_entity_poly.pdbx_seq_one_letter_code
_entity_poly.pdbx_strand_id
1 'polypeptide(L)'
;SGRIDRGTVKVGDEVEIIGLKPDVLKSTVTGLEMFRKTLDLGEAGDNVGVLLRGINRDQVERGQVLAKPGSIQLHNKFKGEVYILTKEEG
;
A
#
# COMPACT_ATOMS: atom_id res chain seq x y z
N SER A 1 7.55 -2.52 -2.71
CA SER A 1 6.87 -2.63 -4.01
C SER A 1 5.53 -3.29 -3.80
N GLY A 2 4.59 -3.07 -4.72
CA GLY A 2 3.26 -3.65 -4.66
C GLY A 2 2.48 -3.37 -5.94
N ARG A 3 1.33 -4.04 -6.06
CA ARG A 3 0.36 -3.74 -7.11
C ARG A 3 -0.54 -2.60 -6.65
N ILE A 4 -0.77 -1.60 -7.50
CA ILE A 4 -1.77 -0.57 -7.22
C ILE A 4 -3.15 -1.22 -7.34
N ASP A 5 -3.87 -1.29 -6.23
CA ASP A 5 -5.18 -1.94 -6.18
C ASP A 5 -6.28 -1.09 -6.85
N ARG A 6 -6.29 0.22 -6.55
CA ARG A 6 -7.25 1.18 -7.08
C ARG A 6 -6.70 2.59 -7.12
N GLY A 7 -7.25 3.42 -8.00
CA GLY A 7 -6.89 4.82 -8.15
C GLY A 7 -5.56 5.02 -8.90
N THR A 8 -4.94 6.17 -8.68
CA THR A 8 -3.69 6.57 -9.31
C THR A 8 -2.77 7.25 -8.30
N VAL A 9 -1.47 7.25 -8.58
CA VAL A 9 -0.44 7.93 -7.78
C VAL A 9 0.58 8.59 -8.68
N LYS A 10 0.98 9.81 -8.37
CA LYS A 10 1.99 10.58 -9.10
C LYS A 10 3.18 10.92 -8.21
N VAL A 11 4.32 11.21 -8.84
CA VAL A 11 5.43 11.83 -8.13
C VAL A 11 4.98 13.20 -7.59
N GLY A 12 5.23 13.43 -6.30
CA GLY A 12 4.80 14.61 -5.56
C GLY A 12 3.54 14.40 -4.71
N ASP A 13 2.79 13.31 -4.90
CA ASP A 13 1.60 13.05 -4.10
C ASP A 13 1.97 12.74 -2.64
N GLU A 14 1.17 13.27 -1.71
CA GLU A 14 1.20 12.85 -0.31
C GLU A 14 0.43 11.55 -0.12
N VAL A 15 1.00 10.64 0.67
CA VAL A 15 0.44 9.34 0.99
C VAL A 15 0.56 9.04 2.48
N GLU A 16 -0.36 8.22 2.97
CA GLU A 16 -0.31 7.63 4.30
C GLU A 16 0.12 6.16 4.20
N ILE A 17 0.99 5.74 5.12
CA ILE A 17 1.39 4.34 5.33
C ILE A 17 0.55 3.84 6.51
N ILE A 18 -0.35 2.90 6.22
CA ILE A 18 -1.41 2.48 7.13
C ILE A 18 -1.37 0.97 7.31
N GLY A 19 -1.62 0.47 8.53
CA GLY A 19 -1.78 -0.95 8.82
C GLY A 19 -0.71 -1.48 9.77
N LEU A 20 -1.05 -2.55 10.49
CA LEU A 20 -0.22 -3.33 11.42
C LEU A 20 0.34 -2.60 12.65
N LYS A 21 0.72 -1.33 12.49
CA LYS A 21 1.12 -0.41 13.56
C LYS A 21 -0.05 0.55 13.87
N PRO A 22 -0.18 1.01 15.13
CA PRO A 22 -1.23 1.96 15.51
C PRO A 22 -1.02 3.33 14.87
N ASP A 23 0.23 3.72 14.66
CA ASP A 23 0.59 5.02 14.12
C ASP A 23 0.49 5.04 12.59
N VAL A 24 -0.13 6.09 12.06
CA VAL A 24 -0.16 6.38 10.62
C VAL A 24 1.01 7.30 10.28
N LEU A 25 1.90 6.85 9.40
CA LEU A 25 3.00 7.66 8.90
C LEU A 25 2.56 8.40 7.63
N LYS A 26 3.01 9.64 7.47
CA LYS A 26 2.82 10.43 6.25
C LYS A 26 4.13 10.56 5.50
N SER A 27 4.06 10.52 4.19
CA SER A 27 5.21 10.71 3.32
C SER A 27 4.79 11.30 1.98
N THR A 28 5.75 11.85 1.25
CA THR A 28 5.58 12.26 -0.15
C THR A 28 6.21 11.22 -1.07
N VAL A 29 5.55 10.91 -2.18
CA VAL A 29 6.10 10.06 -3.25
C VAL A 29 7.14 10.87 -4.02
N THR A 30 8.37 10.36 -4.08
CA THR A 30 9.48 11.03 -4.79
C THR A 30 9.87 10.33 -6.08
N GLY A 31 9.32 9.14 -6.34
CA GLY A 31 9.60 8.39 -7.55
C GLY A 31 8.72 7.15 -7.65
N LEU A 32 8.42 6.76 -8.87
CA LEU A 32 7.72 5.53 -9.21
C LEU A 32 8.57 4.75 -10.21
N GLU A 33 8.72 3.45 -9.99
CA GLU A 33 9.53 2.59 -10.85
C GLU A 33 8.80 1.27 -11.15
N MET A 34 8.81 0.86 -12.42
CA MET A 34 8.36 -0.45 -12.87
C MET A 34 9.43 -1.07 -13.76
N PHE A 35 9.97 -2.24 -13.38
CA PHE A 35 10.95 -2.99 -14.17
C PHE A 35 12.09 -2.11 -14.77
N ARG A 36 12.81 -1.36 -13.92
CA ARG A 36 13.90 -0.45 -14.32
C ARG A 36 13.47 0.73 -15.21
N LYS A 37 12.18 1.03 -15.28
CA LYS A 37 11.63 2.21 -15.95
C LYS A 37 11.01 3.14 -14.90
N THR A 38 11.37 4.41 -14.98
CA THR A 38 10.71 5.45 -14.20
C THR A 38 9.33 5.74 -14.78
N LEU A 39 8.37 6.00 -13.90
CA LEU A 39 7.01 6.40 -14.25
C LEU A 39 6.69 7.75 -13.62
N ASP A 40 5.96 8.59 -14.35
CA ASP A 40 5.42 9.85 -13.82
C ASP A 40 4.07 9.64 -13.10
N LEU A 41 3.33 8.61 -13.53
CA LEU A 41 2.02 8.21 -13.05
C LEU A 41 1.98 6.68 -12.94
N GLY A 42 1.49 6.18 -11.81
CA GLY A 42 1.09 4.78 -11.64
C GLY A 42 -0.42 4.67 -11.55
N GLU A 43 -0.98 3.65 -12.17
CA GLU A 43 -2.43 3.41 -12.21
C GLU A 43 -2.80 2.02 -11.70
N ALA A 44 -4.08 1.81 -11.40
CA ALA A 44 -4.58 0.53 -10.92
C ALA A 44 -4.18 -0.63 -11.85
N GLY A 45 -3.60 -1.68 -11.27
CA GLY A 45 -3.06 -2.82 -12.01
C GLY A 45 -1.54 -2.84 -12.12
N ASP A 46 -0.89 -1.67 -12.03
CA ASP A 46 0.57 -1.56 -12.17
C ASP A 46 1.30 -2.17 -10.97
N ASN A 47 2.37 -2.92 -11.25
CA ASN A 47 3.30 -3.41 -10.24
C ASN A 47 4.48 -2.44 -10.14
N VAL A 48 4.51 -1.65 -9.07
CA VAL A 48 5.47 -0.55 -8.91
C VAL A 48 6.29 -0.63 -7.62
N GLY A 49 7.52 -0.14 -7.70
CA GLY A 49 8.25 0.42 -6.57
C GLY A 49 7.84 1.88 -6.37
N VAL A 50 7.58 2.26 -5.13
CA VAL A 50 7.27 3.64 -4.74
C VAL A 50 8.39 4.12 -3.84
N LEU A 51 9.07 5.20 -4.23
CA LEU A 51 10.08 5.84 -3.41
C LEU A 51 9.40 6.87 -2.51
N LEU A 52 9.67 6.78 -1.20
CA LEU A 52 9.04 7.58 -0.17
C LEU A 52 10.07 8.48 0.49
N ARG A 53 9.74 9.77 0.64
CA ARG A 53 10.62 10.75 1.28
C ARG A 53 10.75 10.50 2.77
N GLY A 54 11.98 10.32 3.25
CA GLY A 54 12.29 10.30 4.69
C GLY A 54 11.75 9.06 5.40
N ILE A 55 11.40 8.01 4.66
CA ILE A 55 10.93 6.74 5.21
C ILE A 55 12.04 5.70 5.03
N ASN A 56 12.51 5.17 6.15
CA ASN A 56 13.49 4.10 6.19
C ASN A 56 12.81 2.72 6.04
N ARG A 57 13.59 1.73 5.64
CA ARG A 57 13.10 0.37 5.37
C ARG A 57 12.53 -0.33 6.61
N ASP A 58 13.03 -0.02 7.80
CA ASP A 58 12.56 -0.55 9.09
C ASP A 58 11.23 0.07 9.55
N GLN A 59 10.87 1.23 9.00
CA GLN A 59 9.61 1.90 9.30
C GLN A 59 8.42 1.28 8.55
N VAL A 60 8.68 0.58 7.44
CA VAL A 60 7.66 -0.05 6.58
C VAL A 60 7.79 -1.57 6.61
N GLU A 61 6.65 -2.25 6.75
CA GLU A 61 6.60 -3.71 6.73
C GLU A 61 5.56 -4.25 5.76
N ARG A 62 5.77 -5.49 5.32
CA ARG A 62 4.87 -6.16 4.39
C ARG A 62 3.51 -6.37 5.06
N GLY A 63 2.44 -5.96 4.37
CA GLY A 63 1.07 -6.01 4.87
C GLY A 63 0.49 -4.63 5.19
N GLN A 64 1.33 -3.59 5.28
CA GLN A 64 0.87 -2.20 5.26
C GLN A 64 0.44 -1.77 3.86
N VAL A 65 -0.38 -0.73 3.80
CA VAL A 65 -0.88 -0.13 2.56
C VAL A 65 -0.45 1.32 2.44
N LEU A 66 -0.18 1.76 1.20
CA LEU A 66 -0.08 3.17 0.85
C LEU A 66 -1.45 3.65 0.40
N ALA A 67 -1.94 4.74 0.99
CA ALA A 67 -3.27 5.27 0.68
C ALA A 67 -3.24 6.79 0.58
N LYS A 68 -4.23 7.35 -0.14
CA LYS A 68 -4.48 8.79 -0.10
C LYS A 68 -4.78 9.20 1.35
N PRO A 69 -4.24 10.32 1.86
CA PRO A 69 -4.46 10.73 3.23
C PRO A 69 -5.94 10.80 3.60
N GLY A 70 -6.31 10.17 4.72
CA GLY A 70 -7.68 10.11 5.24
C GLY A 70 -8.65 9.20 4.45
N SER A 71 -8.19 8.49 3.42
CA SER A 71 -9.07 7.62 2.60
C SER A 71 -9.33 6.23 3.19
N ILE A 72 -8.51 5.79 4.14
CA ILE A 72 -8.61 4.49 4.81
C ILE A 72 -8.51 4.72 6.32
N GLN A 73 -9.38 4.05 7.07
CA GLN A 73 -9.32 4.01 8.54
C GLN A 73 -8.89 2.62 9.00
N LEU A 74 -8.19 2.57 10.13
CA LEU A 74 -7.78 1.33 10.76
C LEU A 74 -8.93 0.71 11.56
N HIS A 75 -9.11 -0.58 11.40
CA HIS A 75 -10.11 -1.36 12.14
C HIS A 75 -9.46 -2.60 12.75
N ASN A 76 -9.83 -2.92 13.99
CA ASN A 76 -9.35 -4.10 14.73
C ASN A 76 -10.47 -5.10 15.05
N LYS A 77 -11.72 -4.75 14.76
CA LYS A 77 -12.89 -5.62 14.94
C LYS A 77 -13.75 -5.52 13.69
N PHE A 78 -14.12 -6.67 13.15
CA PHE A 78 -14.98 -6.77 11.99
C PHE A 78 -15.88 -8.01 12.13
N LYS A 79 -16.97 -8.04 11.35
CA LYS A 79 -17.76 -9.25 11.13
C LYS A 79 -17.38 -9.80 9.77
N GLY A 80 -17.19 -11.10 9.68
CA GLY A 80 -16.86 -11.79 8.43
C GLY A 80 -17.49 -13.17 8.42
N GLU A 81 -17.83 -13.64 7.24
CA GLU A 81 -18.26 -15.01 7.00
C GLU A 81 -17.02 -15.85 6.65
N VAL A 82 -16.93 -17.06 7.21
CA VAL A 82 -15.79 -17.96 7.01
C VAL A 82 -16.31 -19.30 6.52
N TYR A 83 -15.72 -19.80 5.44
CA TYR A 83 -15.92 -21.16 4.94
C TYR A 83 -14.74 -22.03 5.41
N ILE A 84 -15.04 -23.15 6.07
CA ILE A 84 -14.02 -24.11 6.52
C ILE A 84 -13.97 -25.24 5.50
N LEU A 85 -12.83 -25.36 4.81
CA LEU A 85 -12.59 -26.41 3.82
C LEU A 85 -12.70 -27.79 4.46
N THR A 86 -13.26 -28.76 3.72
CA THR A 86 -13.17 -30.16 4.11
C THR A 86 -11.77 -30.70 3.85
N LYS A 87 -11.47 -31.89 4.38
CA LYS A 87 -10.18 -32.54 4.15
C LYS A 87 -9.96 -32.89 2.66
N GLU A 88 -11.02 -33.16 1.92
CA GLU A 88 -10.95 -33.53 0.50
C GLU A 88 -10.68 -32.33 -0.41
N GLU A 89 -10.99 -31.12 0.05
CA GLU A 89 -10.74 -29.86 -0.66
C GLU A 89 -9.31 -29.32 -0.42
N GLY A 90 -8.53 -29.90 0.50
CA GLY A 90 -7.23 -29.39 0.98
C GLY A 90 -6.09 -30.40 1.05
#